data_AF-A0A5M6CP39-F1
#
_entry.id   AF-A0A5M6CP39-F1
#
_cell.length_a   1.000
_cell.length_b   1.000
_cell.length_c   1.000
_cell.angle_alpha   90.00
_cell.angle_beta   90.00
_cell.angle_gamma   90.00
#
_symmetry.space_group_name_H-M   'P 1'
#
loop_
_entity.id
_entity.type
_entity.pdbx_description
1 polymer ?
#
loop_
_entity_poly.entity_id
_entity_poly.type
_entity_poly.pdbx_seq_one_letter_code
_entity_poly.pdbx_strand_id
1 'polypeptide(L)'
;MKISLMKRKPSNNRETCDQQLKSSLNFPETKTDRLTVFIMNVFGSISFLIFCVLFFIIWALWNLNLLPGLEPFDPYPFPLLEMAVSLFAIVLSVTVIINQNRKGRIDKISSQVEFEVNIRAEEEITKILNMLHEIQQHLGVEISNDNELEKMKEPTDINRIHKKLDEDKTENLN
;
A
#
# COMPACT_ATOMS: atom_id res chain seq x y z
N MET A 1 6.04 -30.24 -35.17
CA MET A 1 6.35 -29.04 -34.37
C MET A 1 5.06 -28.28 -34.08
N LYS A 2 4.45 -28.52 -32.91
CA LYS A 2 3.35 -27.70 -32.36
C LYS A 2 3.60 -27.61 -30.85
N ILE A 3 4.12 -26.48 -30.42
CA ILE A 3 4.37 -26.18 -29.02
C ILE A 3 3.01 -25.88 -28.40
N SER A 4 2.51 -26.83 -27.61
CA SER A 4 1.29 -26.64 -26.82
C SER A 4 1.60 -25.65 -25.71
N LEU A 5 1.07 -24.42 -25.85
CA LEU A 5 1.19 -23.37 -24.85
C LEU A 5 0.41 -23.81 -23.60
N MET A 6 1.16 -24.26 -22.60
CA MET A 6 0.69 -24.56 -21.26
C MET A 6 0.18 -23.26 -20.63
N LYS A 7 -1.14 -23.06 -20.69
CA LYS A 7 -1.85 -21.94 -20.07
C LYS A 7 -1.71 -22.10 -18.55
N ARG A 8 -0.73 -21.39 -17.96
CA ARG A 8 -0.48 -21.36 -16.51
C ARG A 8 -1.78 -20.97 -15.81
N LYS A 9 -2.36 -21.92 -15.07
CA LYS A 9 -3.50 -21.69 -14.17
C LYS A 9 -3.05 -20.69 -13.10
N PRO A 10 -3.65 -19.51 -12.98
CA PRO A 10 -3.24 -18.56 -11.95
C PRO A 10 -3.50 -19.16 -10.58
N SER A 11 -2.53 -18.98 -9.68
CA SER A 11 -2.57 -19.44 -8.29
C SER A 11 -3.82 -18.92 -7.57
N ASN A 12 -4.63 -19.86 -7.06
CA ASN A 12 -5.87 -19.65 -6.29
C ASN A 12 -5.71 -18.64 -5.13
N ASN A 13 -4.49 -18.46 -4.62
CA ASN A 13 -4.22 -17.62 -3.45
C ASN A 13 -4.39 -16.12 -3.73
N ARG A 14 -4.19 -15.66 -4.98
CA ARG A 14 -4.33 -14.23 -5.32
C ARG A 14 -5.78 -13.80 -5.36
N GLU A 15 -6.63 -14.61 -5.99
CA GLU A 15 -8.09 -14.36 -6.00
C GLU A 15 -8.64 -14.45 -4.58
N THR A 16 -8.22 -15.42 -3.77
CA THR A 16 -8.66 -15.56 -2.38
C THR A 16 -8.23 -14.36 -1.52
N CYS A 17 -7.00 -13.86 -1.68
CA CYS A 17 -6.50 -12.68 -0.97
C CYS A 17 -7.23 -11.40 -1.39
N ASP A 18 -7.45 -11.20 -2.70
CA ASP A 18 -8.25 -10.07 -3.22
C ASP A 18 -9.69 -10.13 -2.75
N GLN A 19 -10.28 -11.33 -2.65
CA GLN A 19 -11.64 -11.55 -2.18
C GLN A 19 -11.75 -11.33 -0.67
N GLN A 20 -10.76 -11.75 0.11
CA GLN A 20 -10.68 -11.50 1.55
C GLN A 20 -10.41 -10.01 1.86
N LEU A 21 -9.57 -9.34 1.08
CA LEU A 21 -9.33 -7.91 1.18
C LEU A 21 -10.60 -7.11 0.82
N LYS A 22 -11.31 -7.50 -0.24
CA LYS A 22 -12.61 -6.92 -0.61
C LYS A 22 -13.70 -7.22 0.42
N SER A 23 -13.70 -8.38 1.08
CA SER A 23 -14.66 -8.70 2.15
C SER A 23 -14.34 -7.99 3.47
N SER A 24 -13.06 -7.76 3.79
CA SER A 24 -12.67 -6.96 4.96
C SER A 24 -12.85 -5.45 4.76
N LEU A 25 -12.94 -5.00 3.50
CA LEU A 25 -13.35 -3.65 3.12
C LEU A 25 -14.88 -3.50 3.00
N ASN A 26 -15.61 -4.60 2.81
CA ASN A 26 -17.07 -4.65 2.80
C ASN A 26 -17.58 -5.34 4.07
N PHE A 27 -17.58 -4.60 5.18
CA PHE A 27 -18.54 -4.86 6.25
C PHE A 27 -19.45 -3.65 6.43
N PRO A 28 -20.62 -3.62 5.75
CA PRO A 28 -21.64 -2.63 6.07
C PRO A 28 -23.00 -3.26 6.35
N GLU A 29 -23.40 -3.20 7.62
CA GLU A 29 -24.81 -3.25 8.02
C GLU A 29 -25.19 -1.92 8.69
N THR A 30 -24.75 -0.77 8.14
CA THR A 30 -25.16 0.54 8.70
C THR A 30 -25.10 1.69 7.69
N LYS A 31 -26.04 2.64 7.83
CA LYS A 31 -26.21 3.82 6.96
C LYS A 31 -24.96 4.72 6.88
N THR A 32 -24.10 4.66 7.88
CA THR A 32 -22.85 5.42 7.98
C THR A 32 -21.84 5.01 6.91
N ASP A 33 -21.84 3.74 6.47
CA ASP A 33 -20.85 3.27 5.50
C ASP A 33 -21.13 3.79 4.08
N ARG A 34 -22.39 4.01 3.71
CA ARG A 34 -22.73 4.63 2.43
C ARG A 34 -22.20 6.07 2.32
N LEU A 35 -22.24 6.82 3.42
CA LEU A 35 -21.62 8.14 3.52
C LEU A 35 -20.10 8.03 3.39
N THR A 36 -19.48 7.08 4.10
CA THR A 36 -18.04 6.84 4.01
C THR A 36 -17.58 6.48 2.60
N VAL A 37 -18.31 5.59 1.90
CA VAL A 37 -18.01 5.20 0.51
C VAL A 37 -18.24 6.37 -0.45
N PHE A 38 -19.31 7.16 -0.27
CA PHE A 38 -19.57 8.34 -1.10
C PHE A 38 -18.48 9.40 -0.91
N ILE A 39 -18.11 9.69 0.34
CA ILE A 39 -17.02 10.59 0.69
C ILE A 39 -15.71 10.07 0.09
N MET A 40 -15.35 8.80 0.27
CA MET A 40 -14.13 8.25 -0.31
C MET A 40 -14.09 8.35 -1.84
N ASN A 41 -15.21 8.11 -2.53
CA ASN A 41 -15.25 8.16 -3.98
C ASN A 41 -15.20 9.60 -4.53
N VAL A 42 -15.85 10.55 -3.83
CA VAL A 42 -15.87 11.96 -4.20
C VAL A 42 -14.52 12.62 -3.90
N PHE A 43 -14.00 12.45 -2.68
CA PHE A 43 -12.74 13.08 -2.26
C PHE A 43 -11.47 12.38 -2.78
N GLY A 44 -11.57 11.11 -3.21
CA GLY A 44 -10.46 10.36 -3.78
C GLY A 44 -10.25 10.56 -5.29
N SER A 45 -11.14 11.30 -5.96
CA SER A 45 -11.08 11.49 -7.41
C SER A 45 -10.34 12.77 -7.79
N ILE A 46 -9.41 12.66 -8.74
CA ILE A 46 -8.70 13.81 -9.32
C ILE A 46 -9.69 14.84 -9.91
N SER A 47 -10.87 14.38 -10.36
CA SER A 47 -11.93 15.23 -10.89
C SER A 47 -12.54 16.18 -9.84
N PHE A 48 -12.58 15.78 -8.57
CA PHE A 48 -13.10 16.65 -7.49
C PHE A 48 -12.14 17.79 -7.18
N LEU A 49 -10.84 17.52 -7.15
CA LEU A 49 -9.82 18.55 -6.99
C LEU A 49 -9.92 19.62 -8.09
N ILE A 50 -10.07 19.18 -9.34
CA ILE A 50 -10.24 20.08 -10.50
C ILE A 50 -11.51 20.93 -10.34
N PHE A 51 -12.62 20.33 -9.89
CA PHE A 51 -13.86 21.07 -9.62
C PHE A 51 -13.68 22.13 -8.53
N CYS A 52 -13.01 21.82 -7.42
CA CYS A 52 -12.74 22.80 -6.35
C CYS A 52 -11.90 23.97 -6.87
N VAL A 53 -10.84 23.70 -7.65
CA VAL A 53 -9.99 24.76 -8.22
C VAL A 53 -10.79 25.65 -9.17
N LEU A 54 -11.62 25.07 -10.04
CA LEU A 54 -12.50 25.84 -10.92
C LEU A 54 -13.50 26.69 -10.14
N PHE A 55 -14.09 26.13 -9.08
CA PHE A 55 -14.99 26.87 -8.19
C PHE A 55 -14.31 28.09 -7.56
N PHE A 56 -13.07 27.94 -7.06
CA PHE A 56 -12.30 29.08 -6.53
C PHE A 56 -12.02 30.16 -7.57
N ILE A 57 -11.64 29.75 -8.79
CA ILE A 57 -11.39 30.70 -9.89
C ILE A 57 -12.67 31.46 -10.24
N ILE A 58 -13.80 30.75 -10.38
CA ILE A 58 -15.10 31.37 -10.69
C ILE A 58 -15.53 32.32 -9.57
N TRP A 59 -15.36 31.92 -8.31
CA TRP A 59 -15.70 32.75 -7.15
C TRP A 59 -14.84 34.01 -7.07
N ALA A 60 -13.53 33.88 -7.30
CA ALA A 60 -12.60 35.01 -7.33
C ALA A 60 -12.94 35.97 -8.49
N LEU A 61 -13.22 35.46 -9.69
CA LEU A 61 -13.62 36.27 -10.84
C LEU A 61 -14.95 37.01 -10.59
N TRP A 62 -15.91 36.37 -9.92
CA TRP A 62 -17.17 37.01 -9.53
C TRP A 62 -16.96 38.16 -8.53
N ASN A 63 -16.08 37.97 -7.54
CA ASN A 63 -15.83 38.97 -6.49
C ASN A 63 -14.77 40.03 -6.86
N LEU A 64 -14.01 39.85 -7.94
CA LEU A 64 -13.06 40.85 -8.48
C LEU A 64 -13.71 42.04 -9.19
N ASN A 65 -15.03 42.18 -9.08
CA ASN A 65 -15.79 43.33 -9.59
C ASN A 65 -15.73 43.47 -11.14
N LEU A 66 -15.51 42.37 -11.86
CA LEU A 66 -15.49 42.31 -13.33
C LEU A 66 -16.87 42.60 -13.96
N LEU A 67 -17.94 42.62 -13.15
CA LEU A 67 -19.29 43.03 -13.55
C LEU A 67 -19.58 44.44 -12.98
N PRO A 68 -19.75 45.47 -13.82
CA PRO A 68 -20.06 46.83 -13.35
C PRO A 68 -21.47 46.86 -12.75
N GLY A 69 -21.58 47.11 -11.44
CA GLY A 69 -22.85 47.36 -10.74
C GLY A 69 -23.24 46.41 -9.60
N LEU A 70 -22.40 45.42 -9.27
CA LEU A 70 -22.61 44.55 -8.10
C LEU A 70 -21.62 44.96 -6.99
N GLU A 71 -22.14 45.23 -5.78
CA GLU A 71 -21.28 45.39 -4.60
C GLU A 71 -20.48 44.10 -4.37
N PRO A 72 -19.17 44.19 -4.06
CA PRO A 72 -18.37 43.01 -3.72
C PRO A 72 -18.98 42.30 -2.51
N PHE A 73 -19.53 41.10 -2.71
CA PHE A 73 -20.09 40.29 -1.63
C PHE A 73 -19.00 39.80 -0.67
N ASP A 74 -17.81 39.52 -1.21
CA ASP A 74 -16.61 39.10 -0.47
C ASP A 74 -15.41 39.95 -0.92
N PRO A 75 -15.19 41.15 -0.33
CA PRO A 75 -14.06 42.00 -0.69
C PRO A 75 -12.73 41.30 -0.45
N TYR A 76 -11.74 41.55 -1.30
CA TYR A 76 -10.37 41.10 -1.07
C TYR A 76 -9.92 41.54 0.33
N PRO A 77 -9.57 40.62 1.25
CA PRO A 77 -8.90 39.33 1.02
C PRO A 77 -9.78 38.04 1.03
N PHE A 78 -11.09 38.13 0.77
CA PHE A 78 -12.06 37.02 0.77
C PHE A 78 -12.28 36.29 2.12
N PRO A 79 -12.68 36.98 3.21
CA PRO A 79 -12.86 36.35 4.52
C PRO A 79 -13.86 35.18 4.54
N LEU A 80 -14.92 35.23 3.74
CA LEU A 80 -15.94 34.17 3.72
C LEU A 80 -15.40 32.89 3.06
N LEU A 81 -14.67 33.07 1.96
CA LEU A 81 -14.01 31.96 1.28
C LEU A 81 -12.95 31.31 2.17
N GLU A 82 -12.10 32.12 2.82
CA GLU A 82 -11.04 31.64 3.71
C GLU A 82 -11.61 30.82 4.87
N MET A 83 -12.68 31.30 5.50
CA MET A 83 -13.37 30.57 6.57
C MET A 83 -13.89 29.22 6.07
N ALA A 84 -14.59 29.19 4.92
CA ALA A 84 -15.10 27.95 4.36
C ALA A 84 -13.97 26.96 4.03
N VAL A 85 -12.90 27.43 3.39
CA VAL A 85 -11.73 26.61 3.02
C VAL A 85 -11.07 26.00 4.25
N SER A 86 -10.91 26.76 5.33
CA SER A 86 -10.27 26.26 6.56
C SER A 86 -11.05 25.09 7.16
N LEU A 87 -12.39 25.18 7.21
CA LEU A 87 -13.25 24.11 7.69
C LEU A 87 -13.18 22.88 6.77
N PHE A 88 -13.24 23.09 5.46
CA PHE A 88 -13.08 22.01 4.48
C PHE A 88 -11.71 21.31 4.62
N ALA A 89 -10.64 22.08 4.85
CA ALA A 89 -9.30 21.55 5.03
C ALA A 89 -9.17 20.64 6.27
N ILE A 90 -9.83 20.98 7.39
CA ILE A 90 -9.85 20.13 8.59
C ILE A 90 -10.53 18.78 8.28
N VAL A 91 -11.68 18.80 7.61
CA VAL A 91 -12.41 17.59 7.21
C VAL A 91 -11.56 16.71 6.28
N LEU A 92 -10.88 17.33 5.31
CA LEU A 92 -9.95 16.64 4.41
C LEU A 92 -8.80 15.99 5.19
N SER A 93 -8.16 16.73 6.09
CA SER A 93 -7.04 16.23 6.90
C SER A 93 -7.44 15.01 7.73
N VAL A 94 -8.57 15.06 8.44
CA VAL A 94 -9.08 13.93 9.22
C VAL A 94 -9.40 12.74 8.31
N THR A 95 -10.02 12.97 7.16
CA THR A 95 -10.31 11.92 6.17
C THR A 95 -9.03 11.26 5.66
N VAL A 96 -7.99 12.04 5.38
CA VAL A 96 -6.67 11.54 4.97
C VAL A 96 -6.05 10.69 6.08
N ILE A 97 -6.08 11.15 7.35
CA ILE A 97 -5.54 10.40 8.49
C ILE A 97 -6.27 9.06 8.66
N ILE A 98 -7.61 9.04 8.56
CA ILE A 98 -8.39 7.80 8.64
C ILE A 98 -7.98 6.84 7.51
N ASN A 99 -7.83 7.35 6.29
CA ASN A 99 -7.40 6.56 5.14
C ASN A 99 -5.98 6.02 5.27
N GLN A 100 -5.06 6.82 5.80
CA GLN A 100 -3.68 6.42 6.07
C GLN A 100 -3.63 5.35 7.17
N ASN A 101 -4.38 5.52 8.27
CA ASN A 101 -4.47 4.52 9.33
C ASN A 101 -5.01 3.18 8.82
N ARG A 102 -6.03 3.20 7.96
CA ARG A 102 -6.57 1.98 7.34
C ARG A 102 -5.55 1.29 6.45
N LYS A 103 -4.86 2.04 5.58
CA LYS A 103 -3.81 1.51 4.70
C LYS A 103 -2.64 0.93 5.50
N GLY A 104 -2.14 1.64 6.50
CA GLY A 104 -1.03 1.18 7.33
C GLY A 104 -1.31 -0.14 8.06
N ARG A 105 -2.55 -0.40 8.47
CA ARG A 105 -2.94 -1.71 9.03
C ARG A 105 -2.86 -2.83 8.00
N ILE A 106 -3.32 -2.60 6.78
CA ILE A 106 -3.30 -3.57 5.68
C ILE A 106 -1.85 -3.83 5.23
N ASP A 107 -1.07 -2.75 5.08
CA ASP A 107 0.33 -2.83 4.68
C ASP A 107 1.15 -3.62 5.70
N LYS A 108 0.90 -3.43 7.00
CA LYS A 108 1.56 -4.19 8.07
C LYS A 108 1.28 -5.69 7.98
N ILE A 109 0.03 -6.08 7.75
CA ILE A 109 -0.34 -7.50 7.61
C ILE A 109 0.29 -8.08 6.34
N SER A 110 0.21 -7.36 5.23
CA SER A 110 0.79 -7.80 3.95
C SER A 110 2.30 -8.01 4.08
N SER A 111 3.00 -7.09 4.74
CA SER A 111 4.44 -7.19 5.00
C SER A 111 4.80 -8.39 5.89
N GLN A 112 3.99 -8.72 6.91
CA GLN A 112 4.21 -9.91 7.74
C GLN A 112 4.04 -11.21 6.94
N VAL A 113 3.01 -11.28 6.09
CA VAL A 113 2.77 -12.44 5.23
C VAL A 113 3.89 -12.60 4.19
N GLU A 114 4.30 -11.50 3.55
CA GLU A 114 5.43 -11.49 2.61
C GLU A 114 6.72 -11.98 3.28
N PHE A 115 6.99 -11.54 4.50
CA PHE A 115 8.14 -12.00 5.27
C PHE A 115 8.08 -13.51 5.53
N GLU A 116 6.94 -14.03 6.02
CA GLU A 116 6.79 -15.46 6.29
C GLU A 116 6.94 -16.31 5.02
N VAL A 117 6.36 -15.87 3.91
CA VAL A 117 6.50 -16.55 2.61
C VAL A 117 7.95 -16.55 2.16
N ASN A 118 8.68 -15.44 2.35
CA ASN A 118 10.09 -15.36 1.98
C ASN A 118 10.94 -16.32 2.81
N ILE A 119 10.70 -16.42 4.12
CA ILE A 119 11.39 -17.38 4.98
C ILE A 119 11.14 -18.82 4.54
N ARG A 120 9.89 -19.19 4.28
CA ARG A 120 9.55 -20.54 3.80
C ARG A 120 10.17 -20.83 2.44
N ALA A 121 10.15 -19.87 1.53
CA ALA A 121 10.78 -20.00 0.22
C ALA A 121 12.29 -20.24 0.36
N GLU A 122 12.93 -19.59 1.32
CA GLU A 122 14.35 -19.81 1.60
C GLU A 122 14.62 -21.23 2.09
N GLU A 123 13.83 -21.74 3.05
CA GLU A 123 13.95 -23.14 3.51
C GLU A 123 13.75 -24.15 2.37
N GLU A 124 12.77 -23.91 1.49
CA GLU A 124 12.51 -24.73 0.31
C GLU A 124 13.69 -24.69 -0.67
N ILE A 125 14.27 -23.51 -0.93
CA ILE A 125 15.44 -23.34 -1.79
C ILE A 125 16.64 -24.09 -1.22
N THR A 126 16.93 -23.94 0.08
CA THR A 126 18.02 -24.65 0.76
C THR A 126 17.83 -26.16 0.69
N LYS A 127 16.59 -26.64 0.86
CA LYS A 127 16.28 -28.07 0.69
C LYS A 127 16.51 -28.55 -0.73
N ILE A 128 16.10 -27.78 -1.75
CA ILE A 128 16.34 -28.10 -3.16
C ILE A 128 17.84 -28.10 -3.46
N LEU A 129 18.61 -27.14 -2.95
CA LEU A 129 20.07 -27.08 -3.09
C LEU A 129 20.74 -28.32 -2.49
N ASN A 130 20.31 -28.75 -1.30
CA ASN A 130 20.83 -29.96 -0.67
C ASN A 130 20.50 -31.23 -1.47
N MET A 131 19.25 -31.37 -1.92
CA MET A 131 18.84 -32.50 -2.77
C MET A 131 19.60 -32.52 -4.10
N LEU A 132 19.82 -31.35 -4.72
CA LEU A 132 20.59 -31.24 -5.95
C LEU A 132 22.05 -31.62 -5.73
N HIS A 133 22.64 -31.22 -4.60
CA HIS A 133 23.99 -31.59 -4.22
C HIS A 133 24.14 -33.10 -4.01
N GLU A 134 23.18 -33.77 -3.35
CA GLU A 134 23.18 -35.23 -3.20
C GLU A 134 23.12 -35.96 -4.56
N ILE A 135 22.26 -35.50 -5.47
CA ILE A 135 22.15 -36.07 -6.83
C ILE A 135 23.46 -35.89 -7.60
N GLN A 136 24.06 -34.70 -7.49
CA GLN A 136 25.32 -34.38 -8.14
C GLN A 136 26.47 -35.27 -7.64
N GLN A 137 26.58 -35.50 -6.32
CA GLN A 137 27.56 -36.42 -5.75
C GLN A 137 27.37 -37.85 -6.30
N HIS A 138 26.11 -38.30 -6.41
CA HIS A 138 25.81 -39.64 -6.94
C HIS A 138 26.16 -39.79 -8.44
N LEU A 139 26.08 -38.71 -9.22
CA LEU A 139 26.42 -38.69 -10.65
C LEU A 139 27.92 -38.47 -10.91
N GLY A 140 28.75 -38.27 -9.88
CA GLY A 140 30.19 -38.07 -10.02
C GLY A 140 30.59 -36.77 -10.72
N VAL A 141 29.69 -35.77 -10.75
CA VAL A 141 29.95 -34.47 -11.36
C VAL A 141 30.73 -33.62 -10.36
N GLU A 142 32.03 -33.44 -10.58
CA GLU A 142 32.85 -32.50 -9.82
C GLU A 142 32.41 -31.07 -10.15
N ILE A 143 31.63 -30.45 -9.27
CA ILE A 143 31.46 -28.99 -9.29
C ILE A 143 32.67 -28.43 -8.54
N SER A 144 33.41 -27.55 -9.21
CA SER A 144 34.48 -26.76 -8.60
C SER A 144 33.95 -26.13 -7.32
N ASN A 145 34.68 -26.28 -6.21
CA ASN A 145 34.35 -25.81 -4.86
C ASN A 145 33.86 -24.35 -4.87
N ASP A 146 32.58 -24.15 -5.10
CA ASP A 146 32.01 -22.82 -5.27
C ASP A 146 31.60 -22.34 -3.87
N ASN A 147 32.45 -21.48 -3.30
CA ASN A 147 32.26 -20.90 -1.97
C ASN A 147 30.89 -20.20 -1.83
N GLU A 148 30.28 -19.78 -2.94
CA GLU A 148 28.97 -19.14 -2.98
C GLU A 148 27.82 -20.11 -2.75
N LEU A 149 27.89 -21.33 -3.31
CA LEU A 149 26.87 -22.38 -3.12
C LEU A 149 26.81 -22.89 -1.67
N GLU A 150 27.96 -23.01 -1.01
CA GLU A 150 28.02 -23.40 0.40
C GLU A 150 27.44 -22.32 1.31
N LYS A 151 27.66 -21.03 1.00
CA LYS A 151 27.02 -19.91 1.71
C LYS A 151 25.51 -19.87 1.51
N MET A 152 25.00 -20.32 0.36
CA MET A 152 23.56 -20.41 0.09
C MET A 152 22.89 -21.63 0.73
N LYS A 153 23.64 -22.66 1.12
CA LYS A 153 23.14 -23.81 1.89
C LYS A 153 23.04 -23.55 3.39
N GLU A 154 23.75 -22.54 3.89
CA GLU A 154 23.57 -22.10 5.26
C GLU A 154 22.18 -21.44 5.38
N PRO A 155 21.27 -21.96 6.21
CA PRO A 155 19.98 -21.31 6.40
C PRO A 155 20.21 -19.91 6.96
N THR A 156 19.54 -18.89 6.41
CA THR A 156 19.55 -17.57 7.04
C THR A 156 18.95 -17.71 8.43
N ASP A 157 19.80 -17.56 9.44
CA ASP A 157 19.40 -17.70 10.83
C ASP A 157 18.48 -16.54 11.23
N ILE A 158 17.18 -16.81 11.19
CA ILE A 158 16.10 -15.88 11.52
C ILE A 158 16.31 -15.28 12.93
N ASN A 159 16.93 -16.01 13.86
CA ASN A 159 17.21 -15.53 15.21
C ASN A 159 18.24 -14.38 15.22
N ARG A 160 19.17 -14.32 14.26
CA ARG A 160 20.11 -13.19 14.14
C ARG A 160 19.39 -11.90 13.73
N ILE A 161 18.31 -11.99 12.95
CA ILE A 161 17.51 -10.83 12.54
C ILE A 161 16.65 -10.33 13.70
N HIS A 162 16.02 -11.24 14.46
CA HIS A 162 15.27 -10.86 15.67
C HIS A 162 16.15 -10.21 16.73
N LYS A 163 17.34 -10.76 16.97
CA LYS A 163 18.29 -10.19 17.94
C LYS A 163 18.72 -8.76 17.56
N LYS A 164 18.94 -8.49 16.26
CA LYS A 164 19.24 -7.14 15.78
C LYS A 164 18.07 -6.17 15.94
N LEU A 165 16.83 -6.62 15.75
CA LEU A 165 15.65 -5.76 15.98
C LEU A 165 15.46 -5.42 17.46
N ASP A 166 15.75 -6.36 18.37
CA ASP A 166 15.63 -6.13 19.81
C ASP A 166 16.76 -5.22 20.33
N GLU A 167 17.98 -5.34 19.81
CA GLU A 167 19.11 -4.44 20.10
C GLU A 167 18.83 -3.01 19.60
N ASP A 168 18.37 -2.84 18.36
CA ASP A 168 18.11 -1.52 17.77
C ASP A 168 16.93 -0.78 18.44
N LYS A 169 15.95 -1.54 18.94
CA LYS A 169 14.80 -1.00 19.67
C LYS A 169 15.16 -0.59 21.10
N THR A 170 16.14 -1.25 21.72
CA THR A 170 16.64 -0.91 23.06
C THR A 170 17.62 0.26 23.04
N GLU A 171 18.35 0.45 21.94
CA GLU A 171 19.25 1.61 21.74
C GLU A 171 18.49 2.92 21.43
N ASN A 172 17.37 2.87 20.69
CA ASN A 172 16.55 4.04 20.38
C ASN A 172 15.60 4.49 21.51
N LEU A 173 15.58 3.80 22.65
CA LEU A 173 14.77 4.11 23.84
C LEU A 173 15.59 4.72 25.00
N ASN A 174 16.89 4.99 24.80
CA ASN A 174 17.82 5.51 25.79
C ASN A 174 18.47 6.82 25.30
#